data_AF-A0A7V1D3S5-F1
#
_entry.id   AF-A0A7V1D3S5-F1
#
_cell.length_a   1.000
_cell.length_b   1.000
_cell.length_c   1.000
_cell.angle_alpha   90.00
_cell.angle_beta   90.00
_cell.angle_gamma   90.00
#
_symmetry.space_group_name_H-M   'P 1'
#
loop_
_entity.id
_entity.type
_entity.pdbx_description
1 polymer ?
#
loop_
_entity_poly.entity_id
_entity_poly.type
_entity_poly.pdbx_seq_one_letter_code
_entity_poly.pdbx_strand_id
1 'polypeptide(L)'
;MSEKANSSEQPKDHIHELYEEIDHWEVNTGEETIHAKRMPGMFRNLKWLAASTWLIFFLGPYLRWGDRQAITFDIDGRQFHIFGITILPQDVWMLSLVLLFFAILLAAVTSIAGRVFCGYFCFQTVWSDIFTWIEEKLEGKPAVRRKADKLSLSQKINPRKILKHIVWILIGTFTGISFTLWFGDAYEMWGAYLHLDVALFTWIVVATFAFFTYLFAGFMREQVCLWLCPYARIQGVMLDVDTVVPTYDFHRGEPRARLKKGKHDPAEGDCIECNQCYAVCPTGVDIRNGQQEGCITCGLCLDACDSVMDKIDKPRGLIRYMSLDELQGKPQPPLYKRP
;
A
#
# COMPACT_ATOMS: atom_id res chain seq x y z
N MET A 1 -27.27 -2.41 -64.74
CA MET A 1 -28.53 -2.12 -64.04
C MET A 1 -28.81 -3.27 -63.08
N SER A 2 -28.51 -3.09 -61.80
CA SER A 2 -29.23 -3.71 -60.68
C SER A 2 -28.72 -3.05 -59.40
N GLU A 3 -29.67 -2.59 -58.59
CA GLU A 3 -29.53 -1.67 -57.47
C GLU A 3 -28.66 -2.20 -56.32
N LYS A 4 -27.83 -1.32 -55.75
CA LYS A 4 -27.32 -1.49 -54.39
C LYS A 4 -28.39 -0.99 -53.42
N ALA A 5 -29.05 -1.93 -52.74
CA ALA A 5 -29.90 -1.65 -51.60
C ALA A 5 -29.04 -1.18 -50.42
N ASN A 6 -29.46 -0.06 -49.85
CA ASN A 6 -28.99 0.53 -48.63
C ASN A 6 -29.42 -0.36 -47.45
N SER A 7 -28.50 -0.73 -46.57
CA SER A 7 -28.84 -1.24 -45.24
C SER A 7 -28.03 -0.46 -44.22
N SER A 8 -28.75 0.41 -43.52
CA SER A 8 -28.36 1.07 -42.29
C SER A 8 -28.20 0.01 -41.19
N GLU A 9 -27.01 -0.08 -40.60
CA GLU A 9 -26.82 -0.78 -39.33
C GLU A 9 -26.33 0.20 -38.25
N GLN A 10 -27.01 0.08 -37.12
CA GLN A 10 -27.01 0.85 -35.89
C GLN A 10 -25.71 0.66 -35.06
N PRO A 11 -25.50 1.45 -33.98
CA PRO A 11 -24.18 1.66 -33.41
C PRO A 11 -23.64 0.40 -32.76
N LYS A 12 -22.39 0.06 -33.10
CA LYS A 12 -21.62 -0.99 -32.42
C LYS A 12 -21.39 -0.58 -30.97
N ASP A 13 -22.28 -1.06 -30.12
CA ASP A 13 -22.09 -1.56 -28.77
C ASP A 13 -20.92 -0.97 -27.97
N HIS A 14 -21.21 0.09 -27.21
CA HIS A 14 -20.32 0.72 -26.22
C HIS A 14 -19.78 -0.27 -25.17
N ILE A 15 -20.43 -1.43 -25.05
CA ILE A 15 -20.07 -2.52 -24.15
C ILE A 15 -18.81 -3.24 -24.65
N HIS A 16 -18.64 -3.42 -25.97
CA HIS A 16 -17.45 -4.08 -26.53
C HIS A 16 -16.17 -3.23 -26.33
N GLU A 17 -16.28 -1.90 -26.39
CA GLU A 17 -15.18 -0.97 -26.02
C GLU A 17 -14.82 -1.07 -24.54
N LEU A 18 -15.82 -1.21 -23.66
CA LEU A 18 -15.58 -1.43 -22.23
C LEU A 18 -14.84 -2.75 -21.93
N TYR A 19 -15.04 -3.79 -22.76
CA TYR A 19 -14.34 -5.06 -22.65
C TYR A 19 -12.94 -5.04 -23.29
N GLU A 20 -12.70 -4.27 -24.36
CA GLU A 20 -11.35 -4.06 -24.91
C GLU A 20 -10.45 -3.23 -23.96
N GLU A 21 -11.01 -2.35 -23.14
CA GLU A 21 -10.23 -1.65 -22.09
C GLU A 21 -9.76 -2.56 -20.95
N ILE A 22 -10.36 -3.75 -20.76
CA ILE A 22 -9.93 -4.75 -19.76
C ILE A 22 -8.64 -5.45 -20.22
N ASP A 23 -8.37 -5.53 -21.53
CA ASP A 23 -7.21 -6.24 -22.09
C ASP A 23 -5.87 -5.49 -21.94
N HIS A 24 -5.87 -4.25 -21.43
CA HIS A 24 -4.65 -3.47 -21.17
C HIS A 24 -4.34 -3.25 -19.67
N TRP A 25 -4.82 -4.14 -18.82
CA TRP A 25 -4.48 -4.16 -17.40
C TRP A 25 -3.20 -4.98 -17.21
N GLU A 26 -2.05 -4.40 -17.53
CA GLU A 26 -0.74 -5.00 -17.21
C GLU A 26 -0.49 -4.95 -15.68
N VAL A 27 -1.23 -5.78 -14.93
CA VAL A 27 -0.95 -6.04 -13.52
C VAL A 27 0.26 -6.96 -13.46
N ASN A 28 1.26 -6.59 -12.67
CA ASN A 28 2.45 -7.41 -12.49
C ASN A 28 2.09 -8.78 -11.88
N THR A 29 2.17 -9.84 -12.67
CA THR A 29 1.92 -11.24 -12.29
C THR A 29 3.09 -11.89 -11.52
N GLY A 30 4.14 -11.12 -11.22
CA GLY A 30 5.32 -11.59 -10.48
C GLY A 30 6.54 -11.87 -11.37
N GLU A 31 6.47 -11.57 -12.66
CA GLU A 31 7.57 -11.76 -13.61
C GLU A 31 8.71 -10.75 -13.41
N GLU A 32 8.40 -9.54 -12.97
CA GLU A 32 9.38 -8.49 -12.71
C GLU A 32 9.27 -7.93 -11.29
N THR A 33 10.40 -7.50 -10.71
CA THR A 33 10.39 -6.79 -9.42
C THR A 33 10.16 -5.30 -9.64
N ILE A 34 9.14 -4.76 -8.99
CA ILE A 34 8.83 -3.33 -9.08
C ILE A 34 9.82 -2.53 -8.26
N HIS A 35 10.57 -1.67 -8.96
CA HIS A 35 11.45 -0.67 -8.35
C HIS A 35 10.81 0.70 -8.44
N ALA A 36 9.97 1.01 -7.46
CA ALA A 36 9.32 2.32 -7.36
C ALA A 36 10.34 3.42 -7.03
N LYS A 37 10.19 4.56 -7.71
CA LYS A 37 10.94 5.79 -7.44
C LYS A 37 10.35 6.49 -6.23
N ARG A 38 11.20 6.94 -5.30
CA ARG A 38 10.76 7.82 -4.21
C ARG A 38 10.77 9.27 -4.65
N MET A 39 9.70 9.99 -4.34
CA MET A 39 9.61 11.43 -4.48
C MET A 39 9.04 12.05 -3.18
N PRO A 40 9.53 13.23 -2.78
CA PRO A 40 8.98 13.97 -1.65
C PRO A 40 7.63 14.57 -2.02
N GLY A 41 6.77 14.77 -1.03
CA GLY A 41 5.45 15.36 -1.22
C GLY A 41 4.58 15.21 0.02
N MET A 42 3.36 15.72 -0.06
CA MET A 42 2.43 15.72 1.06
C MET A 42 1.99 14.30 1.42
N PHE A 43 1.60 13.50 0.42
CA PHE A 43 1.13 12.13 0.66
C PHE A 43 2.27 11.21 1.11
N ARG A 44 3.51 11.45 0.65
CA ARG A 44 4.69 10.80 1.18
C ARG A 44 4.90 11.10 2.68
N ASN A 45 4.75 12.34 3.10
CA ASN A 45 4.88 12.72 4.51
C ASN A 45 3.75 12.13 5.34
N LEU A 46 2.51 12.17 4.83
CA LEU A 46 1.35 11.55 5.48
C LEU A 46 1.52 10.03 5.64
N LYS A 47 2.12 9.36 4.65
CA LYS A 47 2.43 7.93 4.74
C LYS A 47 3.43 7.63 5.86
N TRP A 48 4.47 8.45 6.02
CA TRP A 48 5.41 8.30 7.15
C TRP A 48 4.75 8.57 8.50
N LEU A 49 3.89 9.59 8.57
CA LEU A 49 3.11 9.88 9.78
C LEU A 49 2.18 8.71 10.13
N ALA A 50 1.44 8.16 9.16
CA ALA A 50 0.58 7.01 9.39
C ALA A 50 1.39 5.76 9.79
N ALA A 51 2.51 5.51 9.12
CA ALA A 51 3.43 4.42 9.48
C ALA A 51 3.96 4.54 10.91
N SER A 52 4.13 5.76 11.44
CA SER A 52 4.56 5.97 12.83
C SER A 52 3.57 5.42 13.88
N THR A 53 2.30 5.18 13.50
CA THR A 53 1.32 4.50 14.37
C THR A 53 1.82 3.11 14.79
N TRP A 54 2.59 2.43 13.94
CA TRP A 54 3.21 1.14 14.28
C TRP A 54 4.26 1.23 15.38
N LEU A 55 4.72 2.43 15.76
CA LEU A 55 5.58 2.57 16.95
C LEU A 55 4.86 2.10 18.22
N ILE A 56 3.52 2.10 18.26
CA ILE A 56 2.76 1.52 19.38
C ILE A 56 3.04 0.02 19.49
N PHE A 57 3.17 -0.70 18.37
CA PHE A 57 3.50 -2.12 18.38
C PHE A 57 4.88 -2.38 19.01
N PHE A 58 5.84 -1.48 18.77
CA PHE A 58 7.20 -1.60 19.29
C PHE A 58 7.36 -1.07 20.71
N LEU A 59 6.70 0.03 21.07
CA LEU A 59 6.89 0.74 22.34
C LEU A 59 5.82 0.41 23.38
N GLY A 60 4.66 -0.07 22.95
CA GLY A 60 3.52 -0.42 23.81
C GLY A 60 3.87 -1.38 24.95
N PRO A 61 4.64 -2.46 24.72
CA PRO A 61 5.02 -3.39 25.79
C PRO A 61 5.85 -2.74 26.92
N TYR A 62 6.54 -1.63 26.66
CA TYR A 62 7.34 -0.97 27.70
C TYR A 62 6.52 -0.02 28.57
N LEU A 63 5.26 0.25 28.21
CA LEU A 63 4.40 1.12 29.00
C LEU A 63 4.05 0.41 30.32
N ARG A 64 4.36 1.06 31.45
CA ARG A 64 4.05 0.56 32.80
C ARG A 64 2.74 1.12 33.31
N TRP A 65 2.01 0.29 34.05
CA TRP A 65 0.80 0.68 34.77
C TRP A 65 0.85 0.11 36.20
N GLY A 66 1.41 0.89 37.11
CA GLY A 66 1.75 0.43 38.47
C GLY A 66 2.88 -0.60 38.41
N ASP A 67 2.67 -1.74 39.07
CA ASP A 67 3.68 -2.79 39.21
C ASP A 67 3.77 -3.74 38.01
N ARG A 68 2.90 -3.59 36.99
CA ARG A 68 2.84 -4.46 35.81
C ARG A 68 2.91 -3.68 34.50
N GLN A 69 3.19 -4.39 33.41
CA GLN A 69 3.06 -3.87 32.06
C GLN A 69 1.59 -3.50 31.76
N ALA A 70 1.40 -2.39 31.04
CA ALA A 70 0.08 -1.81 30.82
C ALA A 70 -0.80 -2.68 29.94
N ILE A 71 -0.22 -3.32 28.91
CA ILE A 71 -0.95 -4.26 28.06
C ILE A 71 -0.14 -5.54 27.98
N THR A 72 -0.68 -6.62 28.55
CA THR A 72 -0.04 -7.94 28.56
C THR A 72 -1.08 -9.00 28.30
N PHE A 73 -0.78 -9.90 27.37
CA PHE A 73 -1.62 -11.05 27.09
C PHE A 73 -1.03 -12.28 27.76
N ASP A 74 -1.44 -12.53 29.01
CA ASP A 74 -0.95 -13.67 29.79
C ASP A 74 -1.66 -14.96 29.35
N ILE A 75 -0.93 -15.79 28.61
CA ILE A 75 -1.40 -17.08 28.10
C ILE A 75 -1.50 -18.10 29.23
N ASP A 76 -0.56 -18.11 30.17
CA ASP A 76 -0.48 -19.10 31.25
C ASP A 76 -1.60 -18.88 32.28
N GLY A 77 -1.79 -17.63 32.68
CA GLY A 77 -2.88 -17.20 33.56
C GLY A 77 -4.24 -17.17 32.87
N ARG A 78 -4.29 -17.26 31.53
CA ARG A 78 -5.49 -17.06 30.69
C ARG A 78 -6.18 -15.73 30.98
N GLN A 79 -5.41 -14.68 31.22
CA GLN A 79 -5.88 -13.35 31.57
C GLN A 79 -5.28 -12.32 30.61
N PHE A 80 -6.12 -11.44 30.08
CA PHE A 80 -5.63 -10.32 29.28
C PHE A 80 -5.71 -9.05 30.11
N HIS A 81 -4.55 -8.47 30.41
CA HIS A 81 -4.45 -7.24 31.19
C HIS A 81 -4.37 -6.05 30.23
N ILE A 82 -5.35 -5.17 30.30
CA ILE A 82 -5.41 -3.92 29.53
C ILE A 82 -5.61 -2.78 30.53
N PHE A 83 -4.53 -2.10 30.87
CA PHE A 83 -4.42 -1.08 31.92
C PHE A 83 -4.94 -1.61 33.27
N GLY A 84 -6.05 -1.03 33.76
CA GLY A 84 -6.71 -1.45 35.00
C GLY A 84 -7.73 -2.58 34.81
N ILE A 85 -8.03 -2.98 33.56
CA ILE A 85 -9.03 -3.99 33.25
C ILE A 85 -8.34 -5.35 33.06
N THR A 86 -8.88 -6.39 33.70
CA THR A 86 -8.47 -7.77 33.46
C THR A 86 -9.62 -8.49 32.77
N ILE A 87 -9.39 -8.90 31.53
CA ILE A 87 -10.36 -9.63 30.71
C ILE A 87 -10.12 -11.12 30.93
N LEU A 88 -11.15 -11.84 31.38
CA LEU A 88 -11.11 -13.28 31.59
C LEU A 88 -11.62 -14.03 30.33
N PRO A 89 -11.41 -15.35 30.22
CA PRO A 89 -11.87 -16.11 29.04
C PRO A 89 -13.38 -16.06 28.80
N GLN A 90 -14.16 -15.89 29.87
CA GLN A 90 -15.62 -15.70 29.79
C GLN A 90 -16.03 -14.35 29.17
N ASP A 91 -15.11 -13.39 29.12
CA ASP A 91 -15.33 -12.04 28.56
C ASP A 91 -14.94 -11.95 27.08
N VAL A 92 -14.50 -13.07 26.47
CA VAL A 92 -14.04 -13.14 25.07
C VAL A 92 -15.14 -12.70 24.09
N TRP A 93 -16.43 -12.87 24.43
CA TRP A 93 -17.53 -12.36 23.60
C TRP A 93 -17.51 -10.83 23.46
N MET A 94 -17.08 -10.09 24.49
CA MET A 94 -16.93 -8.63 24.41
C MET A 94 -15.82 -8.27 23.42
N LEU A 95 -14.70 -9.00 23.45
CA LEU A 95 -13.63 -8.83 22.47
C LEU A 95 -14.13 -9.09 21.04
N SER A 96 -14.94 -10.14 20.83
CA SER A 96 -15.53 -10.42 19.52
C SER A 96 -16.42 -9.28 19.01
N LEU A 97 -17.24 -8.67 19.88
CA LEU A 97 -18.06 -7.51 19.51
C LEU A 97 -17.22 -6.27 19.16
N VAL A 98 -16.14 -6.04 19.90
CA VAL A 98 -15.19 -4.95 19.61
C VAL A 98 -14.50 -5.17 18.26
N LEU A 99 -14.04 -6.39 17.99
CA LEU A 99 -13.44 -6.75 16.70
C LEU A 99 -14.45 -6.63 15.55
N LEU A 100 -15.71 -7.03 15.75
CA LEU A 100 -16.78 -6.86 14.78
C LEU A 100 -17.04 -5.37 14.49
N PHE A 101 -17.08 -4.53 15.53
CA PHE A 101 -17.22 -3.09 15.36
C PHE A 101 -16.07 -2.51 14.50
N PHE A 102 -14.82 -2.89 14.79
CA PHE A 102 -13.68 -2.44 13.98
C PHE A 102 -13.71 -2.99 12.54
N ALA A 103 -14.20 -4.21 12.34
CA ALA A 103 -14.37 -4.77 11.00
C ALA A 103 -15.42 -4.01 10.19
N ILE A 104 -16.58 -3.69 10.79
CA ILE A 104 -17.63 -2.88 10.16
C ILE A 104 -17.12 -1.46 9.91
N LEU A 105 -16.43 -0.86 10.87
CA LEU A 105 -15.83 0.47 10.73
C LEU A 105 -14.83 0.50 9.56
N LEU A 106 -13.97 -0.51 9.46
CA LEU A 106 -13.01 -0.63 8.37
C LEU A 106 -13.71 -0.80 7.01
N ALA A 107 -14.80 -1.55 6.95
CA ALA A 107 -15.63 -1.68 5.74
C ALA A 107 -16.28 -0.34 5.35
N ALA A 108 -16.87 0.39 6.31
CA ALA A 108 -17.47 1.70 6.07
C ALA A 108 -16.43 2.76 5.65
N VAL A 109 -15.23 2.75 6.23
CA VAL A 109 -14.14 3.63 5.75
C VAL A 109 -13.73 3.26 4.32
N THR A 110 -13.80 1.97 3.97
CA THR A 110 -13.47 1.51 2.62
C THR A 110 -14.49 1.96 1.58
N SER A 111 -15.78 1.95 1.89
CA SER A 111 -16.80 2.45 0.94
C SER A 111 -16.62 3.94 0.63
N ILE A 112 -16.19 4.73 1.62
CA ILE A 112 -16.02 6.18 1.46
C ILE A 112 -14.67 6.55 0.82
N ALA A 113 -13.58 5.94 1.29
CA ALA A 113 -12.21 6.36 0.96
C ALA A 113 -11.39 5.27 0.22
N GLY A 114 -12.03 4.19 -0.21
CA GLY A 114 -11.37 3.08 -0.88
C GLY A 114 -10.30 2.42 -0.02
N ARG A 115 -9.12 2.17 -0.59
CA ARG A 115 -8.09 1.32 0.04
C ARG A 115 -7.09 2.08 0.90
N VAL A 116 -7.48 3.21 1.51
CA VAL A 116 -6.59 4.04 2.36
C VAL A 116 -5.91 3.22 3.47
N PHE A 117 -6.61 2.27 4.10
CA PHE A 117 -5.97 1.39 5.10
C PHE A 117 -4.77 0.64 4.53
N CYS A 118 -4.93 0.05 3.34
CA CYS A 118 -3.83 -0.62 2.62
C CYS A 118 -2.70 0.35 2.29
N GLY A 119 -3.02 1.57 1.85
CA GLY A 119 -2.03 2.58 1.48
C GLY A 119 -1.19 3.12 2.64
N TYR A 120 -1.78 3.25 3.83
CA TYR A 120 -1.20 4.04 4.94
C TYR A 120 -0.89 3.23 6.20
N PHE A 121 -1.73 2.26 6.55
CA PHE A 121 -1.68 1.60 7.86
C PHE A 121 -1.37 0.10 7.78
N CYS A 122 -1.61 -0.56 6.65
CA CYS A 122 -1.35 -1.99 6.50
C CYS A 122 0.11 -2.33 6.78
N PHE A 123 0.35 -3.29 7.69
CA PHE A 123 1.69 -3.72 8.07
C PHE A 123 2.51 -4.17 6.85
N GLN A 124 1.91 -4.95 5.95
CA GLN A 124 2.62 -5.42 4.76
C GLN A 124 3.16 -4.26 3.93
N THR A 125 2.33 -3.23 3.70
CA THR A 125 2.72 -2.05 2.93
C THR A 125 3.76 -1.21 3.66
N VAL A 126 3.64 -1.03 4.98
CA VAL A 126 4.60 -0.25 5.78
C VAL A 126 5.98 -0.93 5.78
N TRP A 127 6.04 -2.24 6.01
CA TRP A 127 7.31 -2.98 6.00
C TRP A 127 7.92 -3.02 4.61
N SER A 128 7.14 -3.24 3.54
CA SER A 128 7.65 -3.15 2.17
C SER A 128 8.16 -1.74 1.83
N ASP A 129 7.52 -0.68 2.32
CA ASP A 129 8.01 0.70 2.13
C ASP A 129 9.32 0.93 2.90
N ILE A 130 9.49 0.39 4.11
CA ILE A 130 10.76 0.46 4.85
C ILE A 130 11.87 -0.34 4.13
N PHE A 131 11.56 -1.55 3.66
CA PHE A 131 12.53 -2.43 3.00
C PHE A 131 13.03 -1.83 1.69
N THR A 132 12.12 -1.29 0.89
CA THR A 132 12.46 -0.61 -0.38
C THR A 132 13.17 0.73 -0.14
N TRP A 133 12.92 1.41 0.98
CA TRP A 133 13.67 2.60 1.38
C TRP A 133 15.14 2.27 1.69
N ILE A 134 15.37 1.20 2.47
CA ILE A 134 16.72 0.70 2.77
C ILE A 134 17.42 0.25 1.49
N GLU A 135 16.71 -0.46 0.61
CA GLU A 135 17.23 -0.90 -0.68
C GLU A 135 17.64 0.29 -1.56
N GLU A 136 16.83 1.35 -1.65
CA GLU A 136 17.20 2.55 -2.39
C GLU A 136 18.43 3.25 -1.80
N LYS A 137 18.60 3.24 -0.47
CA LYS A 137 19.76 3.84 0.20
C LYS A 137 21.05 3.05 -0.03
N LEU A 138 20.97 1.72 -0.06
CA LEU A 138 22.12 0.83 -0.21
C LEU A 138 22.49 0.57 -1.68
N GLU A 139 21.50 0.24 -2.53
CA GLU A 139 21.72 -0.16 -3.93
C GLU A 139 21.53 1.00 -4.92
N GLY A 140 20.79 2.04 -4.54
CA GLY A 140 20.60 3.25 -5.33
C GLY A 140 19.28 3.33 -6.10
N LYS A 141 19.24 4.24 -7.07
CA LYS A 141 18.03 4.58 -7.84
C LYS A 141 17.46 3.38 -8.62
N PRO A 142 16.15 3.33 -8.90
CA PRO A 142 15.50 2.23 -9.63
C PRO A 142 16.21 1.78 -10.91
N ALA A 143 16.73 2.70 -11.72
CA ALA A 143 17.42 2.37 -12.98
C ALA A 143 18.69 1.54 -12.77
N VAL A 144 19.41 1.75 -11.67
CA VAL A 144 20.62 0.97 -11.32
C VAL A 144 20.20 -0.44 -10.88
N ARG A 145 19.13 -0.54 -10.09
CA ARG A 145 18.60 -1.82 -9.59
C ARG A 145 18.07 -2.70 -10.71
N ARG A 146 17.28 -2.15 -11.64
CA ARG A 146 16.80 -2.88 -12.83
C ARG A 146 17.94 -3.43 -13.69
N LYS A 147 19.06 -2.70 -13.80
CA LYS A 147 20.26 -3.20 -14.48
C LYS A 147 20.94 -4.32 -13.68
N ALA A 148 21.00 -4.18 -12.35
CA ALA A 148 21.59 -5.17 -11.46
C ALA A 148 20.80 -6.49 -11.41
N ASP A 149 19.48 -6.46 -11.64
CA ASP A 149 18.65 -7.66 -11.66
C ASP A 149 18.91 -8.54 -12.90
N LYS A 150 19.39 -7.93 -13.99
CA LYS A 150 19.79 -8.64 -15.22
C LYS A 150 21.17 -9.30 -15.16
N LEU A 151 21.95 -9.04 -14.10
CA LEU A 151 23.29 -9.62 -13.93
C LEU A 151 23.23 -11.10 -13.49
N SER A 152 24.31 -11.84 -13.79
CA SER A 152 24.46 -13.23 -13.32
C SER A 152 24.62 -13.30 -11.78
N LEU A 153 24.28 -14.44 -11.17
CA LEU A 153 24.36 -14.64 -9.71
C LEU A 153 25.73 -14.29 -9.13
N SER A 154 26.82 -14.68 -9.81
CA SER A 154 28.20 -14.35 -9.39
C SER A 154 28.46 -12.84 -9.35
N GLN A 155 27.92 -12.09 -10.32
CA GLN A 155 28.04 -10.62 -10.40
C GLN A 155 27.09 -9.88 -9.45
N LYS A 156 26.06 -10.57 -8.93
CA LYS A 156 25.10 -10.01 -7.98
C LYS A 156 25.64 -9.99 -6.54
N ILE A 157 26.68 -10.78 -6.23
CA ILE A 157 27.30 -10.80 -4.90
C ILE A 157 28.06 -9.48 -4.71
N ASN A 158 27.46 -8.58 -3.93
CA ASN A 158 27.99 -7.26 -3.62
C ASN A 158 27.82 -7.02 -2.11
N PRO A 159 28.82 -6.46 -1.40
CA PRO A 159 28.70 -6.13 0.02
C PRO A 159 27.44 -5.30 0.34
N ARG A 160 26.98 -4.44 -0.58
CA ARG A 160 25.74 -3.66 -0.40
C ARG A 160 24.49 -4.56 -0.38
N LYS A 161 24.44 -5.61 -1.20
CA LYS A 161 23.34 -6.58 -1.21
C LYS A 161 23.36 -7.45 0.05
N ILE A 162 24.54 -7.90 0.47
CA ILE A 162 24.69 -8.66 1.73
C ILE A 162 24.22 -7.82 2.91
N LEU A 163 24.67 -6.55 2.99
CA LEU A 163 24.24 -5.63 4.03
C LEU A 163 22.72 -5.40 4.00
N LYS A 164 22.11 -5.29 2.82
CA LYS A 164 20.65 -5.19 2.69
C LYS A 164 19.94 -6.40 3.31
N HIS A 165 20.36 -7.62 2.99
CA HIS A 165 19.74 -8.82 3.53
C HIS A 165 19.96 -8.94 5.05
N ILE A 166 21.14 -8.57 5.56
CA ILE A 166 21.38 -8.50 7.01
C ILE A 166 20.40 -7.53 7.68
N VAL A 167 20.24 -6.32 7.15
CA VAL A 167 19.30 -5.33 7.71
C VAL A 167 17.85 -5.82 7.64
N TRP A 168 17.44 -6.45 6.54
CA TRP A 168 16.09 -7.02 6.43
C TRP A 168 15.83 -8.13 7.45
N ILE A 169 16.81 -9.02 7.67
CA ILE A 169 16.72 -10.08 8.69
C ILE A 169 16.65 -9.45 10.08
N LEU A 170 17.47 -8.44 10.38
CA LEU A 170 17.42 -7.74 11.67
C LEU A 170 16.06 -7.10 11.94
N ILE A 171 15.44 -6.46 10.94
CA ILE A 171 14.10 -5.88 11.08
C ILE A 171 13.05 -6.98 11.26
N GLY A 172 13.15 -8.09 10.53
CA GLY A 172 12.26 -9.23 10.69
C GLY A 172 12.35 -9.84 12.08
N THR A 173 13.56 -10.10 12.56
CA THR A 173 13.81 -10.61 13.92
C THR A 173 13.33 -9.64 14.98
N PHE A 174 13.60 -8.33 14.82
CA PHE A 174 13.12 -7.31 15.74
C PHE A 174 11.59 -7.23 15.77
N THR A 175 10.92 -7.41 14.63
CA THR A 175 9.46 -7.50 14.54
C THR A 175 8.94 -8.72 15.31
N GLY A 176 9.60 -9.87 15.17
CA GLY A 176 9.26 -11.09 15.89
C GLY A 176 9.47 -10.99 17.40
N ILE A 177 10.60 -10.42 17.84
CA ILE A 177 10.85 -10.15 19.27
C ILE A 177 9.80 -9.18 19.81
N SER A 178 9.51 -8.10 19.09
CA SER A 178 8.52 -7.12 19.56
C SER A 178 7.13 -7.73 19.71
N PHE A 179 6.77 -8.71 18.87
CA PHE A 179 5.52 -9.47 19.01
C PHE A 179 5.49 -10.27 20.32
N THR A 180 6.57 -10.95 20.68
CA THR A 180 6.60 -11.79 21.89
C THR A 180 6.57 -10.97 23.18
N LEU A 181 7.07 -9.73 23.17
CA LEU A 181 6.98 -8.80 24.30
C LEU A 181 5.53 -8.44 24.69
N TRP A 182 4.54 -8.69 23.83
CA TRP A 182 3.12 -8.49 24.20
C TRP A 182 2.58 -9.62 25.09
N PHE A 183 3.27 -10.77 25.17
CA PHE A 183 2.82 -11.97 25.88
C PHE A 183 3.58 -12.24 27.19
N GLY A 184 4.65 -11.49 27.47
CA GLY A 184 5.41 -11.53 28.71
C GLY A 184 5.82 -10.13 29.13
N ASP A 185 6.36 -9.98 30.35
CA ASP A 185 6.90 -8.69 30.77
C ASP A 185 8.09 -8.30 29.88
N ALA A 186 8.04 -7.11 29.29
CA ALA A 186 9.02 -6.66 28.33
C ALA A 186 10.46 -6.69 28.89
N TYR A 187 10.67 -6.29 30.15
CA TYR A 187 12.01 -6.20 30.73
C TYR A 187 12.57 -7.58 31.06
N GLU A 188 11.73 -8.47 31.61
CA GLU A 188 12.12 -9.85 31.89
C GLU A 188 12.44 -10.62 30.61
N MET A 189 11.61 -10.45 29.57
CA MET A 189 11.82 -11.06 28.26
C MET A 189 13.17 -10.64 27.65
N TRP A 190 13.57 -9.37 27.75
CA TRP A 190 14.90 -8.93 27.30
C TRP A 190 16.03 -9.58 28.06
N GLY A 191 15.91 -9.72 29.39
CA GLY A 191 16.86 -10.47 30.20
C GLY A 191 16.98 -11.91 29.71
N ALA A 192 15.85 -12.58 29.49
CA ALA A 192 15.80 -13.95 28.99
C ALA A 192 16.43 -14.09 27.59
N TYR A 193 16.18 -13.15 26.68
CA TYR A 193 16.81 -13.13 25.36
C TYR A 193 18.34 -12.97 25.43
N LEU A 194 18.84 -12.11 26.31
CA LEU A 194 20.28 -11.89 26.49
C LEU A 194 20.97 -13.12 27.09
N HIS A 195 20.30 -13.85 27.99
CA HIS A 195 20.80 -15.10 28.57
C HIS A 195 20.55 -16.33 27.68
N LEU A 196 19.87 -16.17 26.54
CA LEU A 196 19.40 -17.25 25.67
C LEU A 196 18.50 -18.27 26.40
N ASP A 197 17.89 -17.85 27.51
CA ASP A 197 17.04 -18.67 28.38
C ASP A 197 15.56 -18.41 28.08
N VAL A 198 15.19 -18.56 26.81
CA VAL A 198 13.81 -18.39 26.35
C VAL A 198 13.29 -19.73 25.87
N ALA A 199 12.03 -20.04 26.18
CA ALA A 199 11.37 -21.25 25.72
C ALA A 199 11.50 -21.43 24.19
N LEU A 200 11.70 -22.69 23.76
CA LEU A 200 11.84 -23.04 22.34
C LEU A 200 10.66 -22.52 21.50
N PHE A 201 9.45 -22.57 22.06
CA PHE A 201 8.25 -22.05 21.41
C PHE A 201 8.38 -20.57 21.04
N THR A 202 8.90 -19.74 21.95
CA THR A 202 9.11 -18.31 21.70
C THR A 202 10.13 -18.06 20.60
N TRP A 203 11.21 -18.87 20.54
CA TRP A 203 12.18 -18.81 19.44
C TRP A 203 11.55 -19.18 18.09
N ILE A 204 10.67 -20.19 18.06
CA ILE A 204 9.93 -20.56 16.85
C ILE A 204 9.07 -19.38 16.39
N VAL A 205 8.33 -18.74 17.29
CA VAL A 205 7.52 -17.55 16.95
C VAL A 205 8.38 -16.44 16.36
N VAL A 206 9.49 -16.08 17.01
CA VAL A 206 10.42 -15.05 16.49
C VAL A 206 10.94 -15.43 15.09
N ALA A 207 11.35 -16.69 14.90
CA ALA A 207 11.84 -17.17 13.62
C ALA A 207 10.76 -17.16 12.52
N THR A 208 9.52 -17.52 12.85
CA THR A 208 8.38 -17.46 11.94
C THR A 208 8.09 -16.02 11.51
N PHE A 209 8.00 -15.09 12.45
CA PHE A 209 7.81 -13.67 12.13
C PHE A 209 8.97 -13.11 11.31
N ALA A 210 10.22 -13.45 11.66
CA ALA A 210 11.39 -13.01 10.92
C ALA A 210 11.38 -13.53 9.48
N PHE A 211 11.08 -14.82 9.29
CA PHE A 211 11.00 -15.46 7.99
C PHE A 211 9.91 -14.85 7.11
N PHE A 212 8.68 -14.75 7.61
CA PHE A 212 7.56 -14.21 6.83
C PHE A 212 7.72 -12.72 6.56
N THR A 213 8.20 -11.93 7.51
CA THR A 213 8.50 -10.51 7.27
C THR A 213 9.55 -10.34 6.18
N TYR A 214 10.61 -11.15 6.23
CA TYR A 214 11.67 -11.14 5.23
C TYR A 214 11.16 -11.55 3.83
N LEU A 215 10.39 -12.64 3.75
CA LEU A 215 9.82 -13.16 2.51
C LEU A 215 8.79 -12.19 1.91
N PHE A 216 7.82 -11.78 2.71
CA PHE A 216 6.70 -10.97 2.27
C PHE A 216 7.09 -9.53 1.96
N ALA A 217 7.84 -8.86 2.85
CA ALA A 217 8.20 -7.47 2.61
C ALA A 217 9.37 -7.31 1.63
N GLY A 218 10.31 -8.27 1.61
CA GLY A 218 11.52 -8.21 0.80
C GLY A 218 11.33 -8.68 -0.63
N PHE A 219 10.69 -9.84 -0.82
CA PHE A 219 10.59 -10.52 -2.12
C PHE A 219 9.20 -10.39 -2.74
N MET A 220 8.16 -10.84 -2.03
CA MET A 220 6.82 -10.90 -2.61
C MET A 220 6.18 -9.51 -2.75
N ARG A 221 6.45 -8.58 -1.83
CA ARG A 221 6.05 -7.16 -1.91
C ARG A 221 4.56 -7.00 -2.28
N GLU A 222 4.27 -6.42 -3.44
CA GLU A 222 2.92 -6.20 -3.97
C GLU A 222 2.17 -7.50 -4.26
N GLN A 223 2.87 -8.61 -4.54
CA GLN A 223 2.25 -9.91 -4.81
C GLN A 223 1.48 -10.43 -3.59
N VAL A 224 1.90 -10.05 -2.37
CA VAL A 224 1.13 -10.34 -1.15
C VAL A 224 -0.21 -9.63 -1.19
N CYS A 225 -0.23 -8.37 -1.62
CA CYS A 225 -1.45 -7.58 -1.69
C CYS A 225 -2.35 -8.02 -2.85
N LEU A 226 -1.78 -8.45 -3.97
CA LEU A 226 -2.53 -8.89 -5.15
C LEU A 226 -3.10 -10.30 -5.00
N TRP A 227 -2.33 -11.24 -4.44
CA TRP A 227 -2.67 -12.67 -4.47
C TRP A 227 -2.94 -13.29 -3.11
N LEU A 228 -2.22 -12.89 -2.07
CA LEU A 228 -2.34 -13.53 -0.75
C LEU A 228 -3.39 -12.85 0.14
N CYS A 229 -3.58 -11.54 -0.01
CA CYS A 229 -4.45 -10.74 0.84
C CYS A 229 -5.91 -10.87 0.39
N PRO A 230 -6.78 -11.60 1.12
CA PRO A 230 -8.18 -11.71 0.75
C PRO A 230 -8.89 -10.34 0.83
N TYR A 231 -8.45 -9.49 1.77
CA TYR A 231 -9.01 -8.17 1.98
C TYR A 231 -8.89 -7.29 0.73
N ALA A 232 -7.73 -7.31 0.06
CA ALA A 232 -7.51 -6.53 -1.16
C ALA A 232 -8.58 -6.79 -2.24
N ARG A 233 -8.97 -8.06 -2.40
CA ARG A 233 -9.95 -8.50 -3.40
C ARG A 233 -11.38 -8.13 -3.00
N ILE A 234 -11.74 -8.29 -1.72
CA ILE A 234 -13.08 -7.93 -1.25
C ILE A 234 -13.25 -6.41 -1.35
N GLN A 235 -12.21 -5.61 -1.05
CA GLN A 235 -12.27 -4.16 -1.17
C GLN A 235 -12.53 -3.67 -2.60
N GLY A 236 -12.07 -4.38 -3.64
CA GLY A 236 -12.34 -4.02 -5.04
C GLY A 236 -13.84 -4.01 -5.36
N VAL A 237 -14.61 -4.90 -4.73
CA VAL A 237 -16.08 -5.00 -4.90
C VAL A 237 -16.84 -3.98 -4.04
N MET A 238 -16.19 -3.39 -3.03
CA MET A 238 -16.80 -2.37 -2.16
C MET A 238 -16.69 -0.95 -2.71
N LEU A 239 -15.97 -0.74 -3.82
CA LEU A 239 -15.85 0.57 -4.45
C LEU A 239 -17.13 0.88 -5.24
N ASP A 240 -17.67 2.07 -5.03
CA ASP A 240 -18.81 2.60 -5.77
C ASP A 240 -18.40 3.87 -6.53
N VAL A 241 -19.29 4.39 -7.37
CA VAL A 241 -19.07 5.56 -8.23
C VAL A 241 -18.82 6.85 -7.43
N ASP A 242 -19.20 6.88 -6.15
CA ASP A 242 -19.02 8.01 -5.25
C ASP A 242 -17.87 7.83 -4.25
N THR A 243 -17.20 6.67 -4.26
CA THR A 243 -16.01 6.41 -3.45
C THR A 243 -14.85 7.31 -3.88
N VAL A 244 -14.19 7.95 -2.91
CA VAL A 244 -13.05 8.84 -3.20
C VAL A 244 -11.78 8.03 -3.34
N VAL A 245 -11.24 7.95 -4.56
CA VAL A 245 -9.96 7.29 -4.85
C VAL A 245 -9.03 8.22 -5.65
N PRO A 246 -7.72 7.96 -5.67
CA PRO A 246 -6.79 8.60 -6.59
C PRO A 246 -7.27 8.37 -8.02
N THR A 247 -7.66 9.45 -8.70
CA THR A 247 -8.24 9.40 -10.04
C THR A 247 -7.51 10.39 -10.93
N TYR A 248 -7.19 9.94 -12.15
CA TYR A 248 -6.66 10.79 -13.21
C TYR A 248 -7.81 11.52 -13.91
N ASP A 249 -7.71 12.84 -14.02
CA ASP A 249 -8.71 13.66 -14.69
C ASP A 249 -8.56 13.54 -16.21
N PHE A 250 -9.35 12.65 -16.81
CA PHE A 250 -9.32 12.36 -18.23
C PHE A 250 -9.73 13.58 -19.08
N HIS A 251 -10.74 14.34 -18.66
CA HIS A 251 -11.24 15.51 -19.39
C HIS A 251 -10.19 16.63 -19.47
N ARG A 252 -9.34 16.75 -18.45
CA ARG A 252 -8.26 17.73 -18.40
C ARG A 252 -6.96 17.21 -19.01
N GLY A 253 -6.69 15.92 -18.87
CA GLY A 253 -5.42 15.31 -19.21
C GLY A 253 -5.26 14.91 -20.66
N GLU A 254 -6.35 14.61 -21.36
CA GLU A 254 -6.34 14.10 -22.74
C GLU A 254 -6.66 15.18 -23.79
N PRO A 255 -6.11 15.06 -25.01
CA PRO A 255 -5.15 14.04 -25.46
C PRO A 255 -3.74 14.28 -24.90
N ARG A 256 -3.10 13.21 -24.40
CA ARG A 256 -1.69 13.25 -23.94
C ARG A 256 -0.76 13.72 -25.05
N ALA A 257 0.19 14.60 -24.70
CA ALA A 257 1.22 15.00 -25.64
C ALA A 257 2.56 15.25 -24.96
N ARG A 258 3.65 14.84 -25.61
CA ARG A 258 4.99 15.12 -25.09
C ARG A 258 5.29 16.60 -25.23
N LEU A 259 5.78 17.19 -24.14
CA LEU A 259 6.16 18.59 -24.11
C LEU A 259 7.19 18.90 -25.21
N LYS A 260 6.78 19.64 -26.24
CA LYS A 260 7.67 20.19 -27.27
C LYS A 260 8.18 21.54 -26.75
N LYS A 261 9.50 21.79 -26.86
CA LYS A 261 10.12 23.03 -26.38
C LYS A 261 9.41 24.26 -26.97
N GLY A 262 8.71 25.01 -26.11
CA GLY A 262 8.20 26.36 -26.41
C GLY A 262 6.87 26.46 -27.15
N LYS A 263 6.13 25.38 -27.35
CA LYS A 263 4.76 25.44 -27.89
C LYS A 263 3.87 24.49 -27.10
N HIS A 264 2.90 25.06 -26.39
CA HIS A 264 1.74 24.32 -25.92
C HIS A 264 0.66 24.48 -26.98
N ASP A 265 0.28 23.38 -27.63
CA ASP A 265 -0.86 23.37 -28.52
C ASP A 265 -2.14 23.40 -27.64
N PRO A 266 -3.06 24.34 -27.83
CA PRO A 266 -4.35 24.36 -27.11
C PRO A 266 -5.18 23.08 -27.29
N ALA A 267 -4.87 22.27 -28.31
CA ALA A 267 -5.51 20.99 -28.55
C ALA A 267 -4.92 19.83 -27.69
N GLU A 268 -3.81 20.05 -26.99
CA GLU A 268 -3.16 19.04 -26.14
C GLU A 268 -3.61 19.19 -24.68
N GLY A 269 -3.86 18.07 -24.01
CA GLY A 269 -4.25 18.05 -22.60
C GLY A 269 -3.10 18.41 -21.64
N ASP A 270 -3.40 18.39 -20.34
CA ASP A 270 -2.42 18.70 -19.29
C ASP A 270 -1.40 17.59 -19.05
N CYS A 271 -1.70 16.35 -19.48
CA CYS A 271 -0.81 15.23 -19.28
C CYS A 271 0.32 15.20 -20.32
N ILE A 272 1.55 15.45 -19.87
CA ILE A 272 2.73 15.50 -20.75
C ILE A 272 3.41 14.14 -21.03
N GLU A 273 2.72 13.02 -20.76
CA GLU A 273 3.22 11.65 -20.95
C GLU A 273 4.58 11.35 -20.24
N CYS A 274 4.85 11.99 -19.09
CA CYS A 274 6.15 11.86 -18.40
C CYS A 274 6.37 10.53 -17.64
N ASN A 275 5.32 9.71 -17.51
CA ASN A 275 5.30 8.44 -16.77
C ASN A 275 5.77 8.51 -15.31
N GLN A 276 5.78 9.70 -14.68
CA GLN A 276 6.21 9.84 -13.29
C GLN A 276 5.22 9.23 -12.30
N CYS A 277 3.91 9.33 -12.56
CA CYS A 277 2.86 8.71 -11.74
C CYS A 277 3.00 7.18 -11.66
N TYR A 278 3.29 6.54 -12.80
CA TYR A 278 3.60 5.10 -12.88
C TYR A 278 4.92 4.77 -12.15
N ALA A 279 5.97 5.55 -12.37
CA ALA A 279 7.29 5.28 -11.81
C ALA A 279 7.35 5.30 -10.28
N VAL A 280 6.46 6.04 -9.60
CA VAL A 280 6.39 6.09 -8.13
C VAL A 280 5.44 5.07 -7.52
N CYS A 281 4.63 4.39 -8.34
CA CYS A 281 3.63 3.46 -7.86
C CYS A 281 4.31 2.23 -7.24
N PRO A 282 4.06 1.91 -5.95
CA PRO A 282 4.69 0.76 -5.30
C PRO A 282 4.18 -0.58 -5.86
N THR A 283 3.00 -0.58 -6.47
CA THR A 283 2.37 -1.77 -7.07
C THR A 283 2.43 -1.75 -8.60
N GLY A 284 3.05 -0.74 -9.21
CA GLY A 284 3.21 -0.65 -10.67
C GLY A 284 1.92 -0.41 -11.44
N VAL A 285 0.92 0.19 -10.80
CA VAL A 285 -0.32 0.60 -11.49
C VAL A 285 -0.09 1.88 -12.30
N ASP A 286 -0.57 1.90 -13.54
CA ASP A 286 -0.72 3.12 -14.33
C ASP A 286 -2.12 3.72 -14.13
N ILE A 287 -2.19 4.72 -13.25
CA ILE A 287 -3.45 5.39 -12.89
C ILE A 287 -4.12 6.14 -14.06
N ARG A 288 -3.41 6.33 -15.17
CA ARG A 288 -3.97 6.96 -16.37
C ARG A 288 -4.90 6.01 -17.15
N ASN A 289 -4.86 4.71 -16.84
CA ASN A 289 -5.77 3.70 -17.39
C ASN A 289 -6.95 3.44 -16.43
N GLY A 290 -7.18 4.33 -15.46
CA GLY A 290 -8.24 4.19 -14.47
C GLY A 290 -7.83 3.42 -13.22
N GLN A 291 -8.84 3.02 -12.43
CA GLN A 291 -8.65 2.34 -11.16
C GLN A 291 -8.36 0.86 -11.39
N GLN A 292 -7.21 0.38 -10.93
CA GLN A 292 -6.77 -1.01 -11.07
C GLN A 292 -6.73 -1.73 -9.71
N GLU A 293 -6.81 -3.07 -9.73
CA GLU A 293 -6.75 -3.92 -8.51
C GLU A 293 -5.45 -3.75 -7.71
N GLY A 294 -4.37 -3.32 -8.36
CA GLY A 294 -3.11 -3.01 -7.67
C GLY A 294 -3.14 -1.66 -6.92
N CYS A 295 -4.14 -0.81 -7.11
CA CYS A 295 -4.17 0.51 -6.50
C CYS A 295 -4.48 0.39 -5.00
N ILE A 296 -3.49 0.71 -4.17
CA ILE A 296 -3.62 0.74 -2.70
C ILE A 296 -4.00 2.13 -2.16
N THR A 297 -4.45 3.04 -3.02
CA THR A 297 -4.97 4.36 -2.60
C THR A 297 -3.98 5.18 -1.75
N CYS A 298 -2.68 5.10 -2.04
CA CYS A 298 -1.61 5.72 -1.23
C CYS A 298 -1.24 7.17 -1.61
N GLY A 299 -1.81 7.71 -2.70
CA GLY A 299 -1.62 9.11 -3.08
C GLY A 299 -0.25 9.48 -3.68
N LEU A 300 0.72 8.57 -3.77
CA LEU A 300 2.07 8.89 -4.24
C LEU A 300 2.11 9.40 -5.69
N CYS A 301 1.18 8.94 -6.54
CA CYS A 301 1.05 9.42 -7.91
C CYS A 301 0.59 10.89 -7.99
N LEU A 302 -0.13 11.40 -6.98
CA LEU A 302 -0.56 12.80 -6.90
C LEU A 302 0.65 13.69 -6.66
N ASP A 303 1.46 13.38 -5.64
CA ASP A 303 2.72 14.09 -5.34
C ASP A 303 3.63 14.14 -6.58
N ALA A 304 3.72 13.01 -7.29
CA ALA A 304 4.52 12.90 -8.51
C ALA A 304 4.00 13.80 -9.63
N CYS A 305 2.69 13.78 -9.88
CA CYS A 305 2.07 14.55 -10.96
C CYS A 305 2.13 16.04 -10.67
N ASP A 306 1.81 16.46 -9.44
CA ASP A 306 1.87 17.86 -9.02
C ASP A 306 3.29 18.42 -9.15
N SER A 307 4.32 17.62 -8.80
CA SER A 307 5.72 18.04 -8.98
C SER A 307 6.12 18.27 -10.45
N VAL A 308 5.38 17.67 -11.39
CA VAL A 308 5.56 17.89 -12.83
C VAL A 308 4.75 19.10 -13.27
N MET A 309 3.49 19.22 -12.83
CA MET A 309 2.62 20.37 -13.10
C MET A 309 3.28 21.68 -12.68
N ASP A 310 3.86 21.71 -11.48
CA ASP A 310 4.60 22.87 -10.96
C ASP A 310 5.79 23.27 -11.86
N LYS A 311 6.44 22.32 -12.52
CA LYS A 311 7.61 22.59 -13.40
C LYS A 311 7.22 23.10 -14.77
N ILE A 312 6.01 22.78 -15.21
CA ILE A 312 5.47 23.21 -16.51
C ILE A 312 4.47 24.36 -16.36
N ASP A 313 4.35 24.93 -15.15
CA ASP A 313 3.47 26.04 -14.82
C ASP A 313 1.98 25.76 -15.15
N LYS A 314 1.54 24.53 -14.85
CA LYS A 314 0.14 24.09 -14.97
C LYS A 314 -0.50 23.91 -13.59
N PRO A 315 -1.84 24.02 -13.48
CA PRO A 315 -2.51 23.85 -12.20
C PRO A 315 -2.24 22.45 -11.60
N ARG A 316 -2.22 22.33 -10.28
CA ARG A 316 -2.13 21.03 -9.61
C ARG A 316 -3.41 20.22 -9.76
N GLY A 317 -3.37 18.95 -9.34
CA GLY A 317 -4.56 18.11 -9.25
C GLY A 317 -5.04 17.51 -10.57
N LEU A 318 -4.12 17.30 -11.54
CA LEU A 318 -4.42 16.47 -12.70
C LEU A 318 -4.70 15.02 -12.27
N ILE A 319 -3.99 14.55 -11.25
CA ILE A 319 -4.37 13.37 -10.48
C ILE A 319 -4.76 13.91 -9.10
N ARG A 320 -5.93 13.53 -8.59
CA ARG A 320 -6.42 13.95 -7.26
C ARG A 320 -7.33 12.88 -6.67
N TYR A 321 -7.58 12.98 -5.37
CA TYR A 321 -8.62 12.18 -4.73
C TYR A 321 -9.98 12.67 -5.21
N MET A 322 -10.67 11.86 -6.00
CA MET A 322 -11.90 12.22 -6.69
C MET A 322 -12.71 10.96 -6.98
N SER A 323 -14.03 11.03 -6.81
CA SER A 323 -14.94 9.94 -7.17
C SER A 323 -15.23 9.92 -8.68
N LEU A 324 -15.77 8.81 -9.19
CA LEU A 324 -16.16 8.72 -10.60
C LEU A 324 -17.28 9.71 -10.93
N ASP A 325 -18.23 9.88 -10.02
CA ASP A 325 -19.31 10.86 -10.16
C ASP A 325 -18.78 12.30 -10.22
N GLU A 326 -17.75 12.63 -9.43
CA GLU A 326 -17.12 13.96 -9.47
C GLU A 326 -16.39 14.18 -10.79
N LEU A 327 -15.71 13.15 -11.30
CA LEU A 327 -15.08 13.18 -12.63
C LEU A 327 -16.11 13.41 -13.74
N GLN A 328 -17.30 12.81 -13.62
CA GLN A 328 -18.42 12.99 -14.54
C GLN A 328 -19.19 14.32 -14.34
N GLY A 329 -18.76 15.17 -13.40
CA GLY A 329 -19.39 16.46 -13.12
C GLY A 329 -20.72 16.37 -12.35
N LYS A 330 -21.03 15.23 -11.73
CA LYS A 330 -22.24 15.07 -10.90
C LYS A 330 -22.06 15.75 -9.54
N PRO A 331 -23.13 16.33 -8.96
CA PRO A 331 -23.08 16.95 -7.65
C PRO A 331 -22.71 15.93 -6.58
N GLN A 332 -21.68 16.23 -5.81
CA GLN A 332 -21.16 15.32 -4.80
C GLN A 332 -21.95 15.43 -3.50
N PRO A 333 -22.54 14.33 -2.98
CA PRO A 333 -23.07 14.34 -1.63
C PRO A 333 -21.93 14.58 -0.62
N PRO A 334 -22.23 15.24 0.52
CA PRO A 334 -21.28 15.36 1.63
C PRO A 334 -20.73 13.99 2.03
N LEU A 335 -19.47 13.93 2.50
CA LEU A 335 -18.80 12.67 2.85
C LEU A 335 -19.61 11.76 3.80
N TYR A 336 -20.38 12.33 4.72
CA TYR A 336 -21.21 11.57 5.67
C TYR A 336 -22.53 11.05 5.08
N LYS A 337 -22.88 11.44 3.84
CA LYS A 337 -24.07 10.96 3.10
C LYS A 337 -23.71 9.98 1.97
N ARG A 338 -22.43 9.64 1.84
CA ARG A 338 -21.94 8.59 0.94
C ARG A 338 -22.20 7.22 1.59
N PRO A 339 -22.52 6.17 0.81
CA PRO A 339 -23.03 4.89 1.29
C PRO A 339 -22.03 4.08 2.13
#